data_AF-A0AAW9KRS6-F1
#
_entry.id   AF-A0AAW9KRS6-F1
#
_cell.length_a   1.000
_cell.length_b   1.000
_cell.length_c   1.000
_cell.angle_alpha   90.00
_cell.angle_beta   90.00
_cell.angle_gamma   90.00
#
_symmetry.space_group_name_H-M   'P 1'
#
loop_
_entity.id
_entity.type
_entity.pdbx_description
1 polymer ?
#
loop_
_entity_poly.entity_id
_entity_poly.type
_entity_poly.pdbx_seq_one_letter_code
_entity_poly.pdbx_strand_id
1 'polypeptide(L)'
;GHGASYIPKDITEMIAVDMGCIGDDLSCTEYDVSICAKDSGGPYDYNMVTKLIDLAKNNDIKYAVDIYPMYGSDVGAALRGGNDIRGALIGPGVHASHGMERTHYEALENTIKLLIEYLMN
;
A
#
# COMPACT_ATOMS: atom_id res chain seq x y z
N GLY A 1 15.20 -4.76 4.96
CA GLY A 1 15.61 -3.49 5.59
C GLY A 1 15.48 -3.59 7.10
N HIS A 2 15.67 -2.49 7.82
CA HIS A 2 15.39 -2.42 9.28
C HIS A 2 13.90 -2.12 9.57
N GLY A 3 13.08 -2.03 8.53
CA GLY A 3 11.71 -1.55 8.60
C GLY A 3 11.64 -0.11 9.09
N ALA A 4 10.45 0.31 9.52
CA ALA A 4 10.23 1.56 10.24
C ALA A 4 10.70 1.47 11.70
N SER A 5 12.00 1.21 11.91
CA SER A 5 12.63 1.09 13.23
C SER A 5 12.63 2.40 14.04
N TYR A 6 12.43 3.53 13.36
CA TYR A 6 12.20 4.83 13.95
C TYR A 6 11.14 5.59 13.16
N ILE A 7 10.19 6.19 13.88
CA ILE A 7 9.25 7.17 13.35
C ILE A 7 9.20 8.37 14.31
N PRO A 8 8.97 9.61 13.83
CA PRO A 8 8.73 10.75 14.70
C PRO A 8 7.51 10.52 15.61
N LYS A 9 7.57 10.99 16.86
CA LYS A 9 6.53 10.72 17.88
C LYS A 9 5.19 11.41 17.60
N ASP A 10 5.20 12.42 16.76
CA ASP A 10 4.05 13.25 16.42
C ASP A 10 3.29 12.74 15.18
N ILE A 11 3.73 11.65 14.55
CA ILE A 11 2.96 11.04 13.46
C ILE A 11 1.81 10.20 14.03
N THR A 12 0.65 10.34 13.41
CA THR A 12 -0.57 9.58 13.78
C THR A 12 -0.99 8.60 12.68
N GLU A 13 -0.47 8.79 11.47
CA GLU A 13 -0.78 8.02 10.27
C GLU A 13 0.52 7.69 9.53
N MET A 14 0.59 6.48 8.97
CA MET A 14 1.71 6.04 8.13
C MET A 14 1.17 5.32 6.89
N ILE A 15 1.50 5.83 5.71
CA ILE A 15 1.34 5.09 4.46
C ILE A 15 2.71 4.54 4.08
N ALA A 16 2.86 3.21 4.09
CA ALA A 16 3.97 2.59 3.39
C ALA A 16 3.67 2.60 1.89
N VAL A 17 4.67 2.98 1.10
CA VAL A 17 4.63 2.90 -0.36
C VAL A 17 5.61 1.83 -0.78
N ASP A 18 5.09 0.70 -1.24
CA ASP A 18 5.87 -0.46 -1.66
C ASP A 18 5.12 -1.17 -2.79
N MET A 19 5.73 -2.18 -3.39
CA MET A 19 5.14 -2.91 -4.50
C MET A 19 3.86 -3.67 -4.11
N GLY A 20 2.89 -3.67 -5.02
CA GLY A 20 1.78 -4.61 -5.02
C GLY A 20 2.11 -5.83 -5.88
N CYS A 21 2.08 -7.03 -5.30
CA CYS A 21 2.30 -8.25 -6.08
C CYS A 21 1.21 -8.42 -7.15
N ILE A 22 1.61 -8.90 -8.32
CA ILE A 22 0.71 -9.38 -9.38
C ILE A 22 0.82 -10.91 -9.45
N GLY A 23 -0.31 -11.59 -9.53
CA GLY A 23 -0.38 -13.05 -9.61
C GLY A 23 -1.78 -13.53 -9.98
N ASP A 24 -1.90 -14.82 -10.32
CA ASP A 24 -3.16 -15.41 -10.80
C ASP A 24 -4.29 -15.39 -9.74
N ASP A 25 -3.93 -15.30 -8.47
CA ASP A 25 -4.85 -15.25 -7.32
C ASP A 25 -5.10 -13.82 -6.81
N LEU A 26 -4.62 -12.80 -7.54
CA LEU A 26 -4.68 -11.40 -7.16
C LEU A 26 -5.42 -10.59 -8.22
N SER A 27 -6.08 -9.51 -7.80
CA SER A 27 -6.82 -8.63 -8.71
C SER A 27 -5.92 -7.57 -9.34
N CYS A 28 -4.83 -7.18 -8.65
CA CYS A 28 -3.90 -6.17 -9.11
C CYS A 28 -3.19 -6.56 -10.41
N THR A 29 -3.18 -5.64 -11.37
CA THR A 29 -2.43 -5.75 -12.63
C THR A 29 -1.24 -4.78 -12.64
N GLU A 30 -0.42 -4.83 -13.70
CA GLU A 30 0.71 -3.90 -13.87
C GLU A 30 0.28 -2.45 -14.16
N TYR A 31 -1.02 -2.19 -14.29
CA TYR A 31 -1.59 -0.86 -14.56
C TYR A 31 -2.21 -0.19 -13.32
N ASP A 32 -2.37 -0.93 -12.23
CA ASP A 32 -3.10 -0.48 -11.05
C ASP A 32 -2.16 0.04 -9.95
N VAL A 33 -2.68 0.93 -9.09
CA VAL A 33 -2.16 1.03 -7.72
C VAL A 33 -2.80 -0.07 -6.87
N SER A 34 -1.99 -0.88 -6.22
CA SER A 34 -2.42 -1.81 -5.18
C SER A 34 -2.72 -1.05 -3.90
N ILE A 35 -3.86 -1.36 -3.29
CA ILE A 35 -4.22 -0.99 -1.93
C ILE A 35 -4.29 -2.29 -1.13
N CYS A 36 -3.29 -2.53 -0.28
CA CYS A 36 -3.25 -3.75 0.50
C CYS A 36 -4.22 -3.63 1.69
N ALA A 37 -5.24 -4.50 1.73
CA ALA A 37 -6.18 -4.54 2.86
C ALA A 37 -5.60 -5.25 4.08
N LYS A 38 -4.74 -6.26 3.85
CA LYS A 38 -4.16 -7.11 4.88
C LYS A 38 -2.88 -7.77 4.39
N ASP A 39 -1.85 -7.77 5.23
CA ASP A 39 -0.62 -8.52 4.99
C ASP A 39 -0.51 -9.75 5.95
N SER A 40 0.68 -10.36 6.03
CA SER A 40 0.96 -11.47 6.95
C SER A 40 0.78 -11.13 8.45
N GLY A 41 0.90 -9.84 8.81
CA GLY A 41 0.75 -9.33 10.16
C GLY A 41 -0.69 -9.07 10.57
N GLY A 42 -1.62 -8.92 9.62
CA GLY A 42 -3.02 -8.64 9.90
C GLY A 42 -3.61 -7.54 9.00
N PRO A 43 -4.89 -7.20 9.22
CA PRO A 43 -5.53 -6.10 8.50
C PRO A 43 -4.88 -4.76 8.87
N TYR A 44 -4.81 -3.86 7.90
CA TYR A 44 -4.48 -2.45 8.12
C TYR A 44 -5.65 -1.67 8.73
N ASP A 45 -5.44 -0.39 9.05
CA ASP A 45 -6.52 0.43 9.60
C ASP A 45 -7.69 0.52 8.62
N TYR A 46 -8.87 0.07 9.06
CA TYR A 46 -10.06 -0.05 8.22
C TYR A 46 -10.45 1.30 7.60
N ASN A 47 -10.47 2.36 8.41
CA ASN A 47 -10.90 3.68 7.93
C ASN A 47 -9.90 4.27 6.94
N MET A 48 -8.61 4.06 7.16
CA MET A 48 -7.55 4.54 6.29
C MET A 48 -7.56 3.82 4.93
N VAL A 49 -7.75 2.49 4.94
CA VAL A 49 -7.92 1.69 3.71
C VAL A 49 -9.21 2.09 2.98
N THR A 50 -10.33 2.24 3.69
CA THR A 50 -11.59 2.71 3.09
C THR A 50 -11.43 4.09 2.46
N LYS A 51 -10.77 5.04 3.14
CA LYS A 51 -10.48 6.37 2.60
C LYS A 51 -9.68 6.27 1.29
N LEU A 52 -8.63 5.46 1.24
CA LEU A 52 -7.83 5.27 0.03
C LEU A 52 -8.66 4.67 -1.13
N ILE A 53 -9.50 3.68 -0.84
CA ILE A 53 -10.41 3.08 -1.82
C ILE A 53 -11.39 4.12 -2.36
N ASP A 54 -11.99 4.92 -1.48
CA ASP A 54 -12.97 5.92 -1.88
C ASP A 54 -12.32 7.07 -2.67
N LEU A 55 -11.11 7.51 -2.28
CA LEU A 55 -10.34 8.49 -3.06
C LEU A 55 -10.01 7.96 -4.46
N ALA A 56 -9.60 6.69 -4.57
CA ALA A 56 -9.31 6.09 -5.87
C ALA A 56 -10.56 6.03 -6.76
N LYS A 57 -11.69 5.57 -6.21
CA LYS A 57 -12.98 5.52 -6.92
C LYS A 57 -13.46 6.90 -7.36
N ASN A 58 -13.44 7.87 -6.47
CA ASN A 58 -14.00 9.20 -6.72
C ASN A 58 -13.20 10.00 -7.76
N ASN A 59 -11.91 9.67 -7.92
CA ASN A 59 -11.00 10.35 -8.85
C ASN A 59 -10.64 9.51 -10.09
N ASP A 60 -11.37 8.42 -10.35
CA ASP A 60 -11.14 7.53 -11.51
C ASP A 60 -9.69 7.02 -11.60
N ILE A 61 -9.07 6.74 -10.45
CA ILE A 61 -7.73 6.17 -10.35
C ILE A 61 -7.87 4.66 -10.43
N LYS A 62 -7.17 3.99 -11.36
CA LYS A 62 -7.20 2.53 -11.43
C LYS A 62 -6.52 1.92 -10.22
N TYR A 63 -7.23 1.09 -9.48
CA TYR A 63 -6.75 0.47 -8.26
C TYR A 63 -7.24 -0.97 -8.12
N ALA A 64 -6.52 -1.76 -7.32
CA ALA A 64 -6.94 -3.07 -6.87
C ALA A 64 -6.82 -3.15 -5.34
N VAL A 65 -7.71 -3.93 -4.71
CA VAL A 65 -7.67 -4.19 -3.27
C VAL A 65 -7.44 -5.66 -3.06
N ASP A 66 -6.28 -6.02 -2.53
CA ASP A 66 -5.87 -7.40 -2.36
C ASP A 66 -5.38 -7.67 -0.93
N ILE A 67 -5.23 -8.97 -0.63
CA ILE A 67 -4.65 -9.48 0.61
C ILE A 67 -3.36 -10.20 0.24
N TYR A 68 -2.28 -9.93 0.97
CA TYR A 68 -0.97 -10.54 0.74
C TYR A 68 -0.51 -11.38 1.95
N PRO A 69 -0.91 -12.65 2.07
CA PRO A 69 -0.67 -13.46 3.27
C PRO A 69 0.81 -13.74 3.58
N MET A 70 1.68 -13.64 2.57
CA MET A 70 3.12 -13.93 2.65
C MET A 70 3.99 -12.67 2.57
N TYR A 71 3.37 -11.50 2.61
CA TYR A 71 4.04 -10.21 2.52
C TYR A 71 4.18 -9.60 3.91
N GLY A 72 5.32 -8.98 4.20
CA GLY A 72 5.53 -8.22 5.44
C GLY A 72 5.87 -6.77 5.13
N SER A 73 5.15 -5.84 5.76
CA SER A 73 5.30 -4.40 5.52
C SER A 73 6.11 -3.66 6.59
N ASP A 74 6.58 -2.47 6.20
CA ASP A 74 7.18 -1.50 7.12
C ASP A 74 6.17 -0.96 8.14
N VAL A 75 4.89 -0.83 7.77
CA VAL A 75 3.81 -0.51 8.72
C VAL A 75 3.66 -1.62 9.76
N GLY A 76 3.64 -2.88 9.33
CA GLY A 76 3.60 -4.02 10.25
C GLY A 76 4.81 -4.05 11.18
N ALA A 77 6.00 -3.66 10.69
CA ALA A 77 7.18 -3.51 11.52
C ALA A 77 7.03 -2.37 12.56
N ALA A 78 6.51 -1.20 12.16
CA ALA A 78 6.25 -0.08 13.08
C ALA A 78 5.27 -0.46 14.19
N LEU A 79 4.16 -1.12 13.85
CA LEU A 79 3.14 -1.55 14.79
C LEU A 79 3.68 -2.59 15.78
N ARG A 80 4.44 -3.59 15.30
CA ARG A 80 5.13 -4.56 16.18
C ARG A 80 6.18 -3.91 17.08
N GLY A 81 6.75 -2.78 16.65
CA GLY A 81 7.64 -1.94 17.46
C GLY A 81 6.94 -1.20 18.60
N GLY A 82 5.61 -1.27 18.71
CA GLY A 82 4.83 -0.63 19.77
C GLY A 82 4.39 0.81 19.44
N ASN A 83 4.44 1.21 18.18
CA ASN A 83 3.97 2.53 17.77
C ASN A 83 2.44 2.55 17.68
N ASP A 84 1.83 3.57 18.29
CA ASP A 84 0.37 3.79 18.26
C ASP A 84 0.02 4.70 17.08
N ILE A 85 -0.09 4.10 15.90
CA ILE A 85 -0.36 4.78 14.63
C ILE A 85 -1.40 4.02 13.83
N ARG A 86 -2.14 4.74 13.00
CA ARG A 86 -2.92 4.12 11.91
C ARG A 86 -1.99 3.90 10.73
N GLY A 87 -2.12 2.75 10.08
CA GLY A 87 -1.22 2.35 9.02
C GLY A 87 -1.97 1.81 7.81
N ALA A 88 -1.47 2.11 6.63
CA ALA A 88 -1.92 1.55 5.36
C ALA A 88 -0.72 1.28 4.44
N LEU A 89 -0.90 0.39 3.46
CA LEU A 89 0.11 0.04 2.46
C LEU A 89 -0.49 0.17 1.07
N ILE A 90 0.19 0.90 0.21
CA ILE A 90 -0.14 0.99 -1.21
C ILE A 90 1.11 0.86 -2.07
N GLY A 91 0.91 0.69 -3.38
CA GLY A 91 1.89 1.08 -4.37
C GLY A 91 1.69 0.38 -5.71
N PRO A 92 2.62 0.52 -6.65
CA PRO A 92 2.39 0.09 -8.03
C PRO A 92 2.30 -1.43 -8.12
N GLY A 93 1.46 -1.95 -9.02
CA GLY A 93 1.48 -3.36 -9.39
C GLY A 93 2.82 -3.75 -10.03
N VAL A 94 3.56 -4.65 -9.40
CA VAL A 94 4.88 -5.12 -9.85
C VAL A 94 4.86 -6.64 -10.07
N HIS A 95 5.38 -7.04 -11.22
CA HIS A 95 5.64 -8.44 -11.54
C HIS A 95 7.08 -8.83 -11.16
N ALA A 96 7.25 -10.07 -10.67
CA ALA A 96 8.54 -10.69 -10.36
C ALA A 96 9.40 -9.88 -9.37
N SER A 97 8.78 -9.37 -8.29
CA SER A 97 9.54 -8.71 -7.21
C SER A 97 10.65 -9.60 -6.66
N HIS A 98 11.79 -9.00 -6.29
CA HIS A 98 13.04 -9.69 -5.92
C HIS A 98 13.70 -10.50 -7.06
N GLY A 99 13.18 -10.41 -8.29
CA GLY A 99 13.78 -10.95 -9.50
C GLY A 99 14.15 -9.85 -10.49
N MET A 100 13.70 -9.98 -11.74
CA MET A 100 13.70 -8.88 -12.70
C MET A 100 12.35 -8.18 -12.63
N GLU A 101 12.29 -7.12 -11.84
CA GLU A 101 11.04 -6.42 -11.56
C GLU A 101 10.54 -5.67 -12.80
N ARG A 102 9.23 -5.74 -13.04
CA ARG A 102 8.55 -5.00 -14.11
C ARG A 102 7.25 -4.41 -13.61
N THR A 103 6.99 -3.16 -13.98
CA THR A 103 5.72 -2.45 -13.77
C THR A 103 5.38 -1.66 -15.03
N HIS A 104 4.12 -1.30 -15.22
CA HIS A 104 3.75 -0.29 -16.20
C HIS A 104 3.90 1.11 -15.63
N TYR A 105 4.12 2.11 -16.50
CA TYR A 105 4.16 3.52 -16.10
C TYR A 105 2.83 3.98 -15.48
N GLU A 106 1.70 3.46 -15.96
CA GLU A 106 0.37 3.78 -15.42
C GLU A 106 0.23 3.41 -13.93
N ALA A 107 0.79 2.28 -13.47
CA ALA A 107 0.73 1.92 -12.05
C ALA A 107 1.47 2.94 -11.17
N LEU A 108 2.61 3.46 -11.64
CA LEU A 108 3.33 4.54 -10.96
C LEU A 108 2.50 5.82 -10.93
N GLU A 109 1.90 6.19 -12.06
CA GLU A 109 1.05 7.38 -12.18
C GLU A 109 -0.17 7.29 -11.26
N ASN A 110 -0.86 6.14 -11.23
CA ASN A 110 -2.00 5.89 -10.36
C ASN A 110 -1.61 5.91 -8.88
N THR A 111 -0.44 5.38 -8.53
CA THR A 111 0.10 5.46 -7.15
C THR A 111 0.34 6.90 -6.74
N ILE A 112 0.97 7.71 -7.60
CA ILE A 112 1.24 9.13 -7.34
C ILE A 112 -0.07 9.91 -7.22
N LYS A 113 -1.04 9.70 -8.12
CA LYS A 113 -2.36 10.34 -8.05
C LYS A 113 -3.05 10.03 -6.73
N LEU A 114 -3.05 8.77 -6.30
CA LEU A 114 -3.69 8.37 -5.04
C LEU A 114 -3.01 9.03 -3.83
N LEU A 115 -1.68 9.13 -3.82
CA LEU A 115 -0.95 9.85 -2.76
C LEU A 115 -1.30 11.34 -2.74
N ILE A 116 -1.38 11.99 -3.91
CA ILE A 116 -1.78 13.40 -4.01
C ILE A 116 -3.19 13.59 -3.45
N GLU A 117 -4.13 12.76 -3.87
CA GLU A 117 -5.52 12.81 -3.38
C GLU A 117 -5.62 12.57 -1.86
N TYR A 118 -4.77 11.70 -1.31
CA TYR A 118 -4.73 11.46 0.14
C TYR A 118 -4.14 12.63 0.93
N LEU A 119 -3.17 13.34 0.36
CA LEU A 119 -2.54 14.51 1.01
C LEU A 119 -3.41 15.76 0.94
N MET A 120 -4.28 15.87 -0.08
CA MET A 120 -5.11 17.05 -0.32
C MET A 120 -6.50 16.98 0.34
N ASN A 121 -6.94 15.81 0.82
CA ASN A 121 -8.25 15.54 1.41
C ASN A 121 -8.15 14.77 2.73
#